data_AF-A0A3C0NBA4-F1
#
_entry.id   AF-A0A3C0NBA4-F1
#
_cell.length_a   1.000
_cell.length_b   1.000
_cell.length_c   1.000
_cell.angle_alpha   90.00
_cell.angle_beta   90.00
_cell.angle_gamma   90.00
#
_symmetry.space_group_name_H-M   'P 1'
#
loop_
_entity.id
_entity.type
_entity.pdbx_description
1 polymer ?
#
loop_
_entity_poly.entity_id
_entity_poly.type
_entity_poly.pdbx_seq_one_letter_code
_entity_poly.pdbx_strand_id
1 'polypeptide(L)'
;CPICYEQWRETGQAIYEPLLWSLNVVKICPHHHQLLLTECPHCQVPLSPLAWRSRSGYCSRCGGWLGFCLQPFALLSDTLTKTELNWQTWVVKTVGELVAAASQLILTPSREMIGRSLSAYVNLVAFGNVAMLARLLQMPKHAVWQWCTGKVLPQFDTLLQVCYCLGTSVLDFLTGVVTTAVVDGITAPLPPKTRCANTAFCRTIPIEKLRRQLEAFLEDNRSLPLPMTQVAKSLGYDVRILRRHFADLCHAISQRYLDYRKAQHNQKLEISCEEVRQVAFRLFSQGIEPTRSEVARFLSKPAYFREREVCNALLQVRYRLGLEM
;
A
#
# COMPACT_ATOMS: atom_id res chain seq x y z
N CYS A 1 -6.93 -6.49 31.74
CA CYS A 1 -7.06 -5.10 32.24
C CYS A 1 -6.45 -5.02 33.63
N PRO A 2 -5.80 -3.91 34.05
CA PRO A 2 -5.12 -3.83 35.35
C PRO A 2 -6.05 -4.09 36.53
N ILE A 3 -7.25 -3.51 36.50
CA ILE A 3 -8.24 -3.66 37.58
C ILE A 3 -8.72 -5.12 37.69
N CYS A 4 -8.93 -5.81 36.56
CA CYS A 4 -9.32 -7.22 36.52
C CYS A 4 -8.27 -8.10 37.19
N TYR A 5 -6.98 -7.88 36.86
CA TYR A 5 -5.90 -8.64 37.46
C TYR A 5 -5.82 -8.40 38.97
N GLU A 6 -5.96 -7.15 39.41
CA GLU A 6 -5.96 -6.82 40.84
C GLU A 6 -7.13 -7.48 41.58
N GLN A 7 -8.35 -7.36 41.03
CA GLN A 7 -9.55 -7.98 41.61
C GLN A 7 -9.41 -9.50 41.72
N TRP A 8 -8.88 -10.18 40.71
CA TRP A 8 -8.65 -11.63 40.77
C TRP A 8 -7.62 -12.01 41.82
N ARG A 9 -6.58 -11.20 42.00
CA ARG A 9 -5.57 -11.41 43.04
C ARG A 9 -6.13 -11.19 44.44
N GLU A 10 -6.90 -10.13 44.66
CA GLU A 10 -7.53 -9.82 45.95
C GLU A 10 -8.57 -10.86 46.37
N THR A 11 -9.35 -11.35 45.41
CA THR A 11 -10.42 -12.33 45.65
C THR A 11 -9.95 -13.79 45.63
N GLY A 12 -8.66 -14.03 45.36
CA GLY A 12 -8.10 -15.38 45.26
C GLY A 12 -8.63 -16.20 44.07
N GLN A 13 -9.16 -15.53 43.04
CA GLN A 13 -9.62 -16.18 41.81
C GLN A 13 -8.44 -16.61 40.94
N ALA A 14 -8.67 -17.59 40.07
CA ALA A 14 -7.68 -18.00 39.09
C ALA A 14 -7.34 -16.82 38.16
N ILE A 15 -6.06 -16.48 38.06
CA ILE A 15 -5.59 -15.42 37.17
C ILE A 15 -5.34 -16.04 35.80
N TYR A 16 -6.10 -15.60 34.79
CA TYR A 16 -5.97 -16.05 33.41
C TYR A 16 -6.06 -14.86 32.45
N GLU A 17 -5.71 -15.09 31.18
CA GLU A 17 -5.93 -14.10 30.11
C GLU A 17 -7.19 -14.50 29.33
N PRO A 18 -8.30 -13.73 29.42
CA PRO A 18 -9.48 -13.99 28.63
C PRO A 18 -9.17 -14.00 27.13
N LEU A 19 -9.67 -15.00 26.40
CA LEU A 19 -9.52 -15.12 24.94
C LEU A 19 -9.99 -13.86 24.21
N LEU A 20 -11.00 -13.18 24.74
CA LEU A 20 -11.50 -11.93 24.18
C LEU A 20 -10.42 -10.84 24.11
N TRP A 21 -9.48 -10.81 25.05
CA TRP A 21 -8.39 -9.82 25.09
C TRP A 21 -7.27 -10.13 24.10
N SER A 22 -7.18 -11.35 23.56
CA SER A 22 -6.16 -11.69 22.55
C SER A 22 -6.55 -11.25 21.14
N LEU A 23 -7.76 -10.73 20.95
CA LEU A 23 -8.25 -10.25 19.66
C LEU A 23 -7.92 -8.77 19.48
N ASN A 24 -7.11 -8.44 18.47
CA ASN A 24 -6.64 -7.08 18.21
C ASN A 24 -7.75 -6.02 18.07
N VAL A 25 -8.97 -6.43 17.70
CA VAL A 25 -10.13 -5.54 17.55
C VAL A 25 -10.67 -5.05 18.89
N VAL A 26 -10.41 -5.80 19.98
CA VAL A 26 -10.86 -5.50 21.33
C VAL A 26 -9.81 -4.65 22.04
N LYS A 27 -10.10 -3.36 22.24
CA LYS A 27 -9.19 -2.45 22.94
C LYS A 27 -9.55 -2.21 24.39
N ILE A 28 -10.79 -2.48 24.78
CA ILE A 28 -11.29 -2.18 26.14
C ILE A 28 -11.69 -3.44 26.91
N CYS A 29 -11.70 -3.33 28.23
CA CYS A 29 -12.25 -4.35 29.11
C CYS A 29 -13.78 -4.35 29.09
N PRO A 30 -14.46 -5.51 28.98
CA PRO A 30 -15.92 -5.60 29.09
C PRO A 30 -16.48 -5.21 30.47
N HIS A 31 -15.70 -5.37 31.54
CA HIS A 31 -16.17 -5.11 32.90
C HIS A 31 -15.91 -3.68 33.38
N HIS A 32 -14.73 -3.13 33.04
CA HIS A 32 -14.29 -1.83 33.56
C HIS A 32 -14.24 -0.74 32.49
N HIS A 33 -14.56 -1.06 31.22
CA HIS A 33 -14.57 -0.12 30.09
C HIS A 33 -13.29 0.73 29.93
N GLN A 34 -12.16 0.20 30.38
CA GLN A 34 -10.84 0.81 30.28
C GLN A 34 -10.00 0.13 29.21
N LEU A 35 -9.02 0.85 28.66
CA LEU A 35 -8.08 0.29 27.71
C LEU A 35 -7.29 -0.90 28.30
N LEU A 36 -7.10 -1.92 27.47
CA LEU A 36 -6.22 -3.04 27.79
C LEU A 36 -4.76 -2.58 27.69
N LEU A 37 -3.92 -3.08 28.59
CA LEU A 37 -2.49 -2.81 28.53
C LEU A 37 -1.89 -3.51 27.31
N THR A 38 -1.27 -2.74 26.43
CA THR A 38 -0.47 -3.24 25.31
C THR A 38 1.03 -3.26 25.64
N GLU A 39 1.44 -2.45 26.63
CA GLU A 39 2.82 -2.30 27.08
C GLU A 39 2.92 -2.47 28.60
N CYS A 40 4.05 -2.98 29.07
CA CYS A 40 4.29 -3.13 30.50
C CYS A 40 4.52 -1.77 31.17
N PRO A 41 3.82 -1.41 32.25
CA PRO A 41 4.05 -0.15 32.96
C PRO A 41 5.44 -0.07 33.65
N HIS A 42 6.07 -1.22 33.93
CA HIS A 42 7.35 -1.29 34.65
C HIS A 42 8.57 -1.17 33.74
N CYS A 43 8.50 -1.77 32.54
CA CYS A 43 9.64 -1.84 31.62
C CYS A 43 9.36 -1.29 30.22
N GLN A 44 8.12 -0.84 29.96
CA GLN A 44 7.67 -0.23 28.69
C GLN A 44 7.85 -1.13 27.46
N VAL A 45 7.88 -2.45 27.68
CA VAL A 45 7.99 -3.43 26.60
C VAL A 45 6.60 -3.93 26.22
N PRO A 46 6.31 -4.09 24.91
CA PRO A 46 5.05 -4.66 24.45
C PRO A 46 4.75 -6.03 25.09
N LEU A 47 3.53 -6.18 25.59
CA LEU A 47 3.06 -7.44 26.17
C LEU A 47 2.76 -8.42 25.04
N SER A 48 3.38 -9.60 25.11
CA SER A 48 3.19 -10.68 24.14
C SER A 48 2.47 -11.86 24.82
N PRO A 49 1.25 -12.22 24.40
CA PRO A 49 0.39 -13.20 25.10
C PRO A 49 0.92 -14.64 25.12
N LEU A 50 1.97 -14.96 24.34
CA LEU A 50 2.55 -16.31 24.27
C LEU A 50 4.08 -16.29 24.38
N ALA A 51 4.64 -15.35 25.15
CA ALA A 51 6.07 -15.36 25.43
C ALA A 51 6.45 -16.60 26.27
N TRP A 52 7.67 -17.13 26.09
CA TRP A 52 8.12 -18.36 26.76
C TRP A 52 8.18 -18.27 28.30
N ARG A 53 8.30 -17.06 28.86
CA ARG A 53 8.19 -16.76 30.31
C ARG A 53 6.85 -16.12 30.68
N SER A 54 5.81 -16.31 29.88
CA SER A 54 4.49 -15.76 30.18
C SER A 54 3.94 -16.39 31.45
N ARG A 55 3.45 -15.52 32.35
CA ARG A 55 2.69 -15.89 33.54
C ARG A 55 1.53 -14.93 33.62
N SER A 56 0.30 -15.45 33.65
CA SER A 56 -0.91 -14.63 33.66
C SER A 56 -0.85 -13.55 34.74
N GLY A 57 -1.10 -12.30 34.35
CA GLY A 57 -1.02 -11.14 35.24
C GLY A 57 0.39 -10.59 35.51
N TYR A 58 1.45 -11.15 34.91
CA TYR A 58 2.83 -10.67 35.05
C TYR A 58 3.48 -10.38 33.70
N CYS A 59 4.42 -9.43 33.68
CA CYS A 59 5.24 -9.16 32.50
C CYS A 59 6.20 -10.32 32.23
N SER A 60 6.21 -10.82 30.99
CA SER A 60 7.10 -11.91 30.56
C SER A 60 8.59 -11.54 30.53
N ARG A 61 8.93 -10.25 30.57
CA ARG A 61 10.32 -9.77 30.53
C ARG A 61 10.87 -9.37 31.90
N CYS A 62 10.18 -8.48 32.62
CA CYS A 62 10.63 -8.00 33.93
C CYS A 62 10.04 -8.77 35.12
N GLY A 63 9.02 -9.60 34.91
CA GLY A 63 8.32 -10.29 35.99
C GLY A 63 7.45 -9.39 36.88
N GLY A 64 7.28 -8.10 36.53
CA GLY A 64 6.44 -7.17 37.27
C GLY A 64 4.96 -7.51 37.16
N TRP A 65 4.22 -7.36 38.25
CA TRP A 65 2.76 -7.54 38.32
C TRP A 65 2.04 -6.48 37.48
N LEU A 66 1.06 -6.89 36.67
CA LEU A 66 0.32 -6.02 35.74
C LEU A 66 -1.00 -5.49 36.32
N GLY A 67 -1.43 -6.00 37.49
CA GLY A 67 -2.59 -5.48 38.20
C GLY A 67 -2.24 -4.23 39.01
N PHE A 68 -3.15 -3.27 39.01
CA PHE A 68 -3.14 -2.13 39.92
C PHE A 68 -4.51 -1.46 39.92
N CYS A 69 -4.87 -0.87 41.07
CA CYS A 69 -6.02 0.01 41.18
C CYS A 69 -5.65 1.39 40.62
N LEU A 70 -6.33 1.82 39.57
CA LEU A 70 -6.28 3.20 39.11
C LEU A 70 -6.90 4.10 40.19
N GLN A 71 -6.09 4.94 40.85
CA GLN A 71 -6.63 6.12 41.53
C GLN A 71 -7.26 7.04 40.46
N PRO A 72 -8.35 7.78 40.73
CA PRO A 72 -9.11 8.54 39.72
C PRO A 72 -8.37 9.71 39.06
N PHE A 73 -7.07 9.86 39.25
CA PHE A 73 -6.33 11.03 38.80
C PHE A 73 -4.99 10.59 38.20
N ALA A 74 -4.80 10.91 36.92
CA ALA A 74 -3.58 10.73 36.15
C ALA A 74 -3.25 9.31 35.67
N LEU A 75 -3.93 8.84 34.63
CA LEU A 75 -3.32 7.86 33.72
C LEU A 75 -3.71 8.13 32.27
N LEU A 76 -2.67 8.42 31.49
CA LEU A 76 -2.57 8.32 30.04
C LEU A 76 -3.49 9.27 29.27
N SER A 77 -2.87 10.30 28.70
CA SER A 77 -3.35 11.08 27.57
C SER A 77 -3.85 10.17 26.44
N ASP A 78 -5.13 9.83 26.48
CA ASP A 78 -6.02 9.49 25.37
C ASP A 78 -7.40 9.16 25.96
N THR A 79 -8.13 10.20 26.39
CA THR A 79 -9.56 10.05 26.68
C THR A 79 -10.25 9.63 25.37
N LEU A 80 -10.58 8.35 25.24
CA LEU A 80 -11.41 7.84 24.15
C LEU A 80 -12.62 8.77 24.02
N THR A 81 -12.88 9.25 22.80
CA THR A 81 -14.09 10.04 22.56
C THR A 81 -15.32 9.21 22.92
N LYS A 82 -16.42 9.85 23.30
CA LYS A 82 -17.68 9.14 23.58
C LYS A 82 -18.11 8.21 22.44
N THR A 83 -17.80 8.60 21.20
CA THR A 83 -18.05 7.77 20.00
C THR A 83 -17.14 6.56 19.90
N GLU A 84 -15.84 6.70 20.18
CA GLU A 84 -14.90 5.57 20.20
C GLU A 84 -15.22 4.61 21.34
N LEU A 85 -15.58 5.12 22.52
CA LEU A 85 -16.01 4.27 23.63
C LEU A 85 -17.27 3.47 23.27
N ASN A 86 -18.28 4.11 22.68
CA ASN A 86 -19.49 3.42 22.23
C ASN A 86 -19.20 2.33 21.20
N TRP A 87 -18.33 2.61 20.24
CA TRP A 87 -17.86 1.65 19.25
C TRP A 87 -17.13 0.47 19.91
N GLN A 88 -16.16 0.74 20.77
CA GLN A 88 -15.38 -0.30 21.45
C GLN A 88 -16.27 -1.15 22.36
N THR A 89 -17.24 -0.55 23.05
CA THR A 89 -18.22 -1.30 23.87
C THR A 89 -19.09 -2.21 23.00
N TRP A 90 -19.54 -1.74 21.84
CA TRP A 90 -20.26 -2.59 20.89
C TRP A 90 -19.38 -3.73 20.36
N VAL A 91 -18.14 -3.44 19.96
CA VAL A 91 -17.19 -4.45 19.47
C VAL A 91 -16.95 -5.53 20.52
N VAL A 92 -16.67 -5.15 21.77
CA VAL A 92 -16.42 -6.10 22.85
C VAL A 92 -17.62 -7.00 23.11
N LYS A 93 -18.83 -6.43 23.09
CA LYS A 93 -20.07 -7.20 23.25
C LYS A 93 -20.25 -8.20 22.10
N THR A 94 -20.20 -7.72 20.86
CA THR A 94 -20.46 -8.54 19.66
C THR A 94 -19.39 -9.62 19.45
N VAL A 95 -18.13 -9.29 19.70
CA VAL A 95 -17.04 -10.29 19.62
C VAL A 95 -17.15 -11.29 20.77
N GLY A 96 -17.56 -10.87 21.96
CA GLY A 96 -17.86 -11.77 23.08
C GLY A 96 -18.98 -12.76 22.74
N GLU A 97 -20.07 -12.28 22.15
CA GLU A 97 -21.16 -13.11 21.64
C GLU A 97 -20.68 -14.09 20.56
N LEU A 98 -19.84 -13.63 19.63
CA LEU A 98 -19.26 -14.47 18.58
C LEU A 98 -18.39 -15.59 19.17
N VAL A 99 -17.53 -15.29 20.15
CA VAL A 99 -16.67 -16.26 20.82
C VAL A 99 -17.51 -17.28 21.59
N ALA A 100 -18.57 -16.83 22.28
CA ALA A 100 -19.49 -17.70 23.01
C ALA A 100 -20.27 -18.64 22.06
N ALA A 101 -20.71 -18.12 20.91
CA ALA A 101 -21.44 -18.89 19.90
C ALA A 101 -20.54 -19.79 19.05
N ALA A 102 -19.23 -19.54 19.00
CA ALA A 102 -18.30 -20.25 18.11
C ALA A 102 -18.32 -21.78 18.30
N SER A 103 -18.51 -22.26 19.53
CA SER A 103 -18.61 -23.70 19.84
C SER A 103 -19.90 -24.36 19.33
N GLN A 104 -20.91 -23.57 19.01
CA GLN A 104 -22.24 -24.02 18.58
C GLN A 104 -22.43 -23.88 17.05
N LEU A 105 -21.49 -23.24 16.35
CA LEU A 105 -21.55 -23.07 14.90
C LEU A 105 -21.18 -24.40 14.21
N ILE A 106 -22.20 -25.07 13.67
CA ILE A 106 -22.07 -26.33 12.92
C ILE A 106 -21.43 -26.09 11.54
N LEU A 107 -21.64 -24.91 10.96
CA LEU A 107 -21.17 -24.56 9.62
C LEU A 107 -20.18 -23.39 9.70
N THR A 108 -19.03 -23.55 9.05
CA THR A 108 -18.07 -22.47 8.89
C THR A 108 -18.61 -21.45 7.88
N PRO A 109 -18.60 -20.15 8.20
CA PRO A 109 -19.09 -19.14 7.27
C PRO A 109 -18.23 -19.12 6.02
N SER A 110 -18.81 -19.48 4.87
CA SER A 110 -18.09 -19.49 3.60
C SER A 110 -17.96 -18.08 3.03
N ARG A 111 -16.93 -17.85 2.20
CA ARG A 111 -16.75 -16.56 1.51
C ARG A 111 -17.95 -16.21 0.62
N GLU A 112 -18.59 -17.22 0.04
CA GLU A 112 -19.79 -17.07 -0.78
C GLU A 112 -20.99 -16.68 0.08
N MET A 113 -21.08 -17.15 1.33
CA MET A 113 -22.14 -16.73 2.26
C MET A 113 -22.00 -15.24 2.59
N ILE A 114 -20.79 -14.79 2.93
CA ILE A 114 -20.52 -13.37 3.23
C ILE A 114 -20.84 -12.47 2.02
N GLY A 115 -20.44 -12.88 0.82
CA GLY A 115 -20.75 -12.14 -0.41
C GLY A 115 -22.25 -12.08 -0.71
N ARG A 116 -22.98 -13.18 -0.48
CA ARG A 116 -24.44 -13.22 -0.60
C ARG A 116 -25.14 -12.31 0.41
N SER A 117 -24.74 -12.36 1.68
CA SER A 117 -25.26 -11.47 2.72
C SER A 117 -25.06 -10.00 2.34
N LEU A 118 -23.85 -9.61 1.94
CA LEU A 118 -23.56 -8.24 1.49
C LEU A 118 -24.43 -7.83 0.29
N SER A 119 -24.59 -8.72 -0.69
CA SER A 119 -25.41 -8.45 -1.86
C SER A 119 -26.89 -8.29 -1.50
N ALA A 120 -27.40 -9.06 -0.53
CA ALA A 120 -28.74 -8.89 -0.01
C ALA A 120 -28.92 -7.52 0.66
N TYR A 121 -27.95 -7.06 1.46
CA TYR A 121 -27.97 -5.72 2.06
C TYR A 121 -27.84 -4.59 1.02
N VAL A 122 -27.07 -4.78 -0.06
CA VAL A 122 -27.03 -3.82 -1.18
C VAL A 122 -28.43 -3.66 -1.81
N ASN A 123 -29.14 -4.76 -2.01
CA ASN A 123 -30.48 -4.72 -2.58
C ASN A 123 -31.49 -4.07 -1.62
N LEU A 124 -31.40 -4.39 -0.33
CA LEU A 124 -32.33 -3.93 0.70
C LEU A 124 -32.13 -2.45 1.08
N VAL A 125 -30.88 -2.01 1.25
CA VAL A 125 -30.55 -0.65 1.76
C VAL A 125 -30.29 0.35 0.64
N ALA A 126 -29.68 -0.13 -0.46
CA ALA A 126 -29.19 0.73 -1.53
C ALA A 126 -29.90 0.51 -2.88
N PHE A 127 -31.03 -0.21 -2.89
CA PHE A 127 -31.83 -0.53 -4.08
C PHE A 127 -30.97 -1.10 -5.23
N GLY A 128 -29.96 -1.91 -4.91
CA GLY A 128 -29.04 -2.50 -5.89
C GLY A 128 -27.82 -1.64 -6.24
N ASN A 129 -27.69 -0.43 -5.69
CA ASN A 129 -26.58 0.48 -6.00
C ASN A 129 -25.41 0.31 -5.03
N VAL A 130 -24.39 -0.45 -5.44
CA VAL A 130 -23.14 -0.65 -4.68
C VAL A 130 -22.44 0.67 -4.33
N ALA A 131 -22.54 1.71 -5.16
CA ALA A 131 -21.90 3.00 -4.89
C ALA A 131 -22.61 3.78 -3.77
N MET A 132 -23.92 3.61 -3.62
CA MET A 132 -24.68 4.20 -2.52
C MET A 132 -24.32 3.53 -1.19
N LEU A 133 -24.23 2.18 -1.17
CA LEU A 133 -23.75 1.45 0.01
C LEU A 133 -22.32 1.85 0.37
N ALA A 134 -21.42 1.96 -0.61
CA ALA A 134 -20.05 2.37 -0.37
C ALA A 134 -19.92 3.77 0.26
N ARG A 135 -20.80 4.72 -0.14
CA ARG A 135 -20.87 6.05 0.49
C ARG A 135 -21.37 5.99 1.92
N LEU A 136 -22.42 5.20 2.17
CA LEU A 136 -23.00 5.01 3.51
C LEU A 136 -21.96 4.41 4.47
N LEU A 137 -21.20 3.41 4.02
CA LEU A 137 -20.14 2.76 4.79
C LEU A 137 -18.83 3.58 4.86
N GLN A 138 -18.72 4.68 4.10
CA GLN A 138 -17.48 5.45 3.90
C GLN A 138 -16.30 4.58 3.44
N MET A 139 -16.56 3.65 2.49
CA MET A 139 -15.58 2.69 1.97
C MET A 139 -15.41 2.82 0.44
N PRO A 140 -14.26 2.40 -0.12
CA PRO A 140 -14.04 2.45 -1.57
C PRO A 140 -15.03 1.55 -2.33
N LYS A 141 -15.67 2.09 -3.37
CA LYS A 141 -16.64 1.35 -4.22
C LYS A 141 -16.11 0.00 -4.71
N HIS A 142 -14.85 -0.04 -5.16
CA HIS A 142 -14.25 -1.25 -5.70
C HIS A 142 -14.10 -2.36 -4.65
N ALA A 143 -13.84 -2.01 -3.38
CA ALA A 143 -13.69 -2.96 -2.30
C ALA A 143 -15.04 -3.61 -1.96
N VAL A 144 -16.09 -2.79 -1.82
CA VAL A 144 -17.45 -3.29 -1.59
C VAL A 144 -17.90 -4.22 -2.72
N TRP A 145 -17.62 -3.86 -3.98
CA TRP A 145 -17.93 -4.71 -5.13
C TRP A 145 -17.17 -6.05 -5.12
N GLN A 146 -15.89 -6.04 -4.73
CA GLN A 146 -15.10 -7.27 -4.59
C GLN A 146 -15.64 -8.19 -3.49
N TRP A 147 -16.16 -7.62 -2.40
CA TRP A 147 -16.76 -8.39 -1.31
C TRP A 147 -18.11 -8.98 -1.72
N CYS A 148 -18.98 -8.21 -2.39
CA CYS A 148 -20.25 -8.70 -2.92
C CYS A 148 -20.07 -9.86 -3.91
N THR A 149 -19.00 -9.82 -4.71
CA THR A 149 -18.69 -10.89 -5.68
C THR A 149 -17.98 -12.10 -5.06
N GLY A 150 -17.64 -12.07 -3.77
CA GLY A 150 -16.95 -13.16 -3.07
C GLY A 150 -15.50 -13.38 -3.50
N LYS A 151 -14.91 -12.47 -4.30
CA LYS A 151 -13.53 -12.57 -4.79
C LYS A 151 -12.50 -12.32 -3.69
N VAL A 152 -12.83 -11.41 -2.77
CA VAL A 152 -11.97 -11.00 -1.65
C VAL A 152 -12.83 -10.93 -0.40
N LEU A 153 -12.28 -11.36 0.73
CA LEU A 153 -12.93 -11.22 2.04
C LEU A 153 -12.54 -9.90 2.70
N PRO A 154 -13.49 -9.19 3.35
CA PRO A 154 -13.15 -8.05 4.19
C PRO A 154 -12.32 -8.52 5.40
N GLN A 155 -11.41 -7.67 5.88
CA GLN A 155 -10.77 -7.89 7.17
C GLN A 155 -11.81 -7.87 8.29
N PHE A 156 -11.54 -8.55 9.40
CA PHE A 156 -12.48 -8.67 10.51
C PHE A 156 -12.92 -7.29 11.05
N ASP A 157 -11.98 -6.35 11.25
CA ASP A 157 -12.28 -4.96 11.62
C ASP A 157 -13.26 -4.27 10.66
N THR A 158 -13.11 -4.54 9.36
CA THR A 158 -13.96 -3.93 8.33
C THR A 158 -15.34 -4.56 8.33
N LEU A 159 -15.43 -5.88 8.54
CA LEU A 159 -16.69 -6.60 8.69
C LEU A 159 -17.47 -6.07 9.90
N LEU A 160 -16.82 -5.88 11.04
CA LEU A 160 -17.42 -5.26 12.22
C LEU A 160 -17.96 -3.86 11.92
N GLN A 161 -17.21 -3.04 11.16
CA GLN A 161 -17.67 -1.70 10.77
C GLN A 161 -18.91 -1.76 9.88
N VAL A 162 -18.95 -2.71 8.94
CA VAL A 162 -20.10 -2.93 8.08
C VAL A 162 -21.32 -3.33 8.91
N CYS A 163 -21.20 -4.34 9.78
CA CYS A 163 -22.30 -4.81 10.63
C CYS A 163 -22.82 -3.71 11.56
N TYR A 164 -21.92 -2.92 12.16
CA TYR A 164 -22.32 -1.79 12.99
C TYR A 164 -23.06 -0.70 12.22
N CYS A 165 -22.57 -0.34 11.03
CA CYS A 165 -23.27 0.63 10.19
C CYS A 165 -24.64 0.11 9.76
N LEU A 166 -24.73 -1.16 9.39
CA LEU A 166 -25.99 -1.77 8.97
C LEU A 166 -26.95 -2.07 10.14
N GLY A 167 -26.49 -1.94 11.39
CA GLY A 167 -27.27 -2.29 12.57
C GLY A 167 -27.50 -3.80 12.74
N THR A 168 -26.65 -4.64 12.14
CA THR A 168 -26.87 -6.09 12.06
C THR A 168 -25.98 -6.85 13.02
N SER A 169 -26.47 -7.98 13.53
CA SER A 169 -25.66 -8.92 14.28
C SER A 169 -24.62 -9.55 13.36
N VAL A 170 -23.37 -9.63 13.84
CA VAL A 170 -22.29 -10.31 13.10
C VAL A 170 -22.60 -11.79 12.90
N LEU A 171 -23.24 -12.43 13.87
CA LEU A 171 -23.65 -13.83 13.76
C LEU A 171 -24.71 -14.03 12.68
N ASP A 172 -25.74 -13.19 12.65
CA ASP A 172 -26.78 -13.24 11.61
C ASP A 172 -26.19 -13.00 10.22
N PHE A 173 -25.27 -12.03 10.14
CA PHE A 173 -24.56 -11.70 8.90
C PHE A 173 -23.71 -12.87 8.38
N LEU A 174 -22.97 -13.54 9.27
CA LEU A 174 -22.13 -14.70 8.95
C LEU A 174 -22.93 -15.96 8.64
N THR A 175 -24.10 -16.13 9.26
CA THR A 175 -25.00 -17.29 9.04
C THR A 175 -25.95 -17.08 7.86
N GLY A 176 -26.02 -15.88 7.28
CA GLY A 176 -26.86 -15.57 6.12
C GLY A 176 -28.33 -15.34 6.47
N VAL A 177 -28.65 -15.15 7.75
CA VAL A 177 -29.99 -14.76 8.21
C VAL A 177 -30.13 -13.26 7.97
N VAL A 178 -30.79 -12.89 6.87
CA VAL A 178 -31.09 -11.48 6.57
C VAL A 178 -32.33 -11.08 7.34
N THR A 179 -32.16 -10.50 8.52
CA THR A 179 -33.25 -9.93 9.31
C THR A 179 -33.63 -8.55 8.76
N THR A 180 -34.85 -8.44 8.22
CA THR A 180 -35.46 -7.20 7.69
C THR A 180 -35.83 -6.19 8.77
N ALA A 181 -35.68 -6.54 10.06
CA ALA A 181 -36.22 -5.80 11.20
C ALA A 181 -35.44 -4.54 11.60
N VAL A 182 -34.31 -4.20 10.95
CA VAL A 182 -33.40 -3.13 11.42
C VAL A 182 -33.18 -1.98 10.43
N VAL A 183 -34.03 -1.84 9.41
CA VAL A 183 -33.84 -0.80 8.38
C VAL A 183 -34.28 0.60 8.83
N ASP A 184 -34.87 0.73 10.03
CA ASP A 184 -35.23 2.03 10.58
C ASP A 184 -34.00 2.73 11.19
N GLY A 185 -33.35 3.57 10.38
CA GLY A 185 -32.45 4.61 10.87
C GLY A 185 -30.98 4.21 11.01
N ILE A 186 -30.36 3.77 9.92
CA ILE A 186 -28.90 3.63 9.85
C ILE A 186 -28.25 5.02 9.88
N THR A 187 -27.55 5.35 10.97
CA THR A 187 -26.23 6.01 10.98
C THR A 187 -25.78 6.22 12.43
N ALA A 188 -25.36 5.16 13.10
CA ALA A 188 -24.47 5.35 14.24
C ALA A 188 -23.16 5.97 13.68
N PRO A 189 -22.71 7.13 14.18
CA PRO A 189 -21.47 7.71 13.72
C PRO A 189 -20.35 6.73 14.06
N LEU A 190 -19.77 6.11 13.03
CA LEU A 190 -18.49 5.42 13.18
C LEU A 190 -17.54 6.39 13.87
N PRO A 191 -16.75 5.93 14.84
CA PRO A 191 -15.69 6.77 15.35
C PRO A 191 -14.87 7.21 14.13
N PRO A 192 -14.45 8.50 14.07
CA PRO A 192 -13.53 8.91 13.03
C PRO A 192 -12.39 7.91 13.09
N LYS A 193 -12.13 7.18 12.00
CA LYS A 193 -10.93 6.35 11.92
C LYS A 193 -9.82 7.31 12.29
N THR A 194 -9.26 7.18 13.50
CA THR A 194 -7.92 7.66 13.77
C THR A 194 -7.15 6.93 12.71
N ARG A 195 -6.89 7.64 11.62
CA ARG A 195 -6.01 7.14 10.57
C ARG A 195 -4.85 6.61 11.37
N CYS A 196 -4.63 5.29 11.34
CA CYS A 196 -3.34 4.78 11.73
C CYS A 196 -2.35 5.73 11.05
N ALA A 197 -1.38 6.24 11.81
CA ALA A 197 -0.36 7.15 11.32
C ALA A 197 0.50 6.55 10.18
N ASN A 198 -0.02 5.55 9.47
CA ASN A 198 0.32 5.06 8.15
C ASN A 198 -0.49 5.75 7.03
N THR A 199 -1.10 6.92 7.26
CA THR A 199 -0.88 7.98 6.26
C THR A 199 0.55 8.46 6.44
N ALA A 200 1.50 7.67 5.95
CA ALA A 200 2.81 8.17 5.62
C ALA A 200 2.57 9.38 4.72
N PHE A 201 2.71 10.56 5.32
CA PHE A 201 2.84 11.82 4.62
C PHE A 201 1.72 12.07 3.60
N CYS A 202 0.57 12.61 4.05
CA CYS A 202 -0.02 13.68 3.26
C CYS A 202 0.98 14.85 3.36
N ARG A 203 2.08 14.77 2.60
CA ARG A 203 2.89 15.94 2.27
C ARG A 203 1.86 16.87 1.68
N THR A 204 1.55 17.97 2.36
CA THR A 204 1.16 19.18 1.66
C THR A 204 2.28 19.37 0.64
N ILE A 205 2.09 18.86 -0.59
CA ILE A 205 3.07 18.98 -1.64
C ILE A 205 3.11 20.48 -1.89
N PRO A 206 4.24 21.17 -1.66
CA PRO A 206 4.32 22.59 -1.94
C PRO A 206 4.36 22.72 -3.47
N ILE A 207 3.17 22.75 -4.10
CA ILE A 207 2.94 22.76 -5.54
C ILE A 207 3.85 23.80 -6.20
N GLU A 208 3.91 25.00 -5.62
CA GLU A 208 4.68 26.13 -6.16
C GLU A 208 6.20 25.98 -6.02
N LYS A 209 6.67 25.27 -4.99
CA LYS A 209 8.10 24.97 -4.82
C LYS A 209 8.54 23.89 -5.80
N LEU A 210 7.70 22.87 -5.98
CA LEU A 210 7.96 21.74 -6.88
C LEU A 210 7.90 22.18 -8.35
N ARG A 211 6.97 23.07 -8.70
CA ARG A 211 6.90 23.70 -10.02
C ARG A 211 8.21 24.44 -10.35
N ARG A 212 8.66 25.35 -9.47
CA ARG A 212 9.91 26.09 -9.65
C ARG A 212 11.14 25.19 -9.77
N GLN A 213 11.17 24.08 -9.03
CA GLN A 213 12.25 23.10 -9.15
C GLN A 213 12.23 22.37 -10.49
N LEU A 214 11.06 21.99 -11.01
CA LEU A 214 10.93 21.37 -12.33
C LEU A 214 11.25 22.35 -13.46
N GLU A 215 10.84 23.61 -13.34
CA GLU A 215 11.20 24.69 -14.28
C GLU A 215 12.71 24.95 -14.26
N ALA A 216 13.36 24.97 -13.09
CA ALA A 216 14.81 25.08 -12.99
C ALA A 216 15.55 23.92 -13.68
N PHE A 217 15.02 22.68 -13.63
CA PHE A 217 15.59 21.56 -14.40
C PHE A 217 15.43 21.73 -15.92
N LEU A 218 14.39 22.44 -16.37
CA LEU A 218 14.19 22.73 -17.78
C LEU A 218 15.11 23.87 -18.26
N GLU A 219 15.26 24.92 -17.45
CA GLU A 219 16.08 26.10 -17.76
C GLU A 219 17.58 25.85 -17.61
N ASP A 220 17.97 24.87 -16.79
CA ASP A 220 19.37 24.50 -16.66
C ASP A 220 19.87 23.79 -17.93
N ASN A 221 20.31 24.61 -18.89
CA ASN A 221 20.94 24.18 -20.14
C ASN A 221 22.41 23.76 -19.96
N ARG A 222 22.98 23.90 -18.75
CA ARG A 222 24.39 23.58 -18.49
C ARG A 222 24.59 22.14 -18.04
N SER A 223 23.58 21.51 -17.44
CA SER A 223 23.63 20.12 -16.99
C SER A 223 23.17 19.12 -18.07
N LEU A 224 23.74 17.90 -18.00
CA LEU A 224 23.32 16.80 -18.86
C LEU A 224 21.85 16.46 -18.58
N PRO A 225 21.00 16.34 -19.62
CA PRO A 225 19.59 16.09 -19.40
C PRO A 225 19.41 14.72 -18.74
N LEU A 226 18.69 14.72 -17.62
CA LEU A 226 18.43 13.54 -16.81
C LEU A 226 17.09 12.90 -17.20
N PRO A 227 16.98 11.56 -17.14
CA PRO A 227 15.70 10.90 -17.30
C PRO A 227 14.75 11.32 -16.16
N MET A 228 13.45 11.43 -16.47
CA MET A 228 12.42 11.85 -15.52
C MET A 228 12.40 10.99 -14.22
N THR A 229 12.81 9.72 -14.31
CA THR A 229 12.92 8.83 -13.15
C THR A 229 14.02 9.27 -12.17
N GLN A 230 15.13 9.84 -12.65
CA GLN A 230 16.18 10.39 -11.81
C GLN A 230 15.81 11.76 -11.27
N VAL A 231 15.14 12.60 -12.07
CA VAL A 231 14.58 13.89 -11.60
C VAL A 231 13.54 13.68 -10.50
N ALA A 232 12.70 12.66 -10.62
CA ALA A 232 11.72 12.33 -9.58
C ALA A 232 12.40 11.86 -8.28
N LYS A 233 13.48 11.07 -8.40
CA LYS A 233 14.29 10.62 -7.26
C LYS A 233 15.00 11.78 -6.55
N SER A 234 15.58 12.73 -7.29
CA SER A 234 16.26 13.89 -6.70
C SER A 234 15.30 14.81 -5.95
N LEU A 235 14.05 14.89 -6.41
CA LEU A 235 12.97 15.63 -5.73
C LEU A 235 12.34 14.85 -4.57
N GLY A 236 12.61 13.54 -4.44
CA GLY A 236 12.04 12.69 -3.40
C GLY A 236 10.57 12.35 -3.58
N TYR A 237 10.07 12.32 -4.83
CA TYR A 237 8.67 12.03 -5.18
C TYR A 237 8.54 10.92 -6.23
N ASP A 238 7.40 10.21 -6.23
CA ASP A 238 7.07 9.23 -7.27
C ASP A 238 6.69 9.95 -8.57
N VAL A 239 7.14 9.42 -9.72
CA VAL A 239 6.85 9.96 -11.06
C VAL A 239 5.34 10.11 -11.31
N ARG A 240 4.52 9.21 -10.77
CA ARG A 240 3.05 9.25 -10.89
C ARG A 240 2.45 10.48 -10.21
N ILE A 241 3.03 10.91 -9.09
CA ILE A 241 2.59 12.11 -8.38
C ILE A 241 2.94 13.35 -9.21
N LEU A 242 4.16 13.41 -9.75
CA LEU A 242 4.62 14.52 -10.59
C LEU A 242 3.78 14.65 -11.87
N ARG A 243 3.48 13.54 -12.55
CA ARG A 243 2.62 13.53 -13.75
C ARG A 243 1.18 13.94 -13.48
N ARG A 244 0.66 13.64 -12.29
CA ARG A 244 -0.72 14.02 -11.91
C ARG A 244 -0.87 15.52 -11.71
N HIS A 245 0.17 16.20 -11.23
CA HIS A 245 0.13 17.63 -10.93
C HIS A 245 0.76 18.51 -12.02
N PHE A 246 1.78 18.01 -12.73
CA PHE A 246 2.58 18.77 -13.71
C PHE A 246 2.86 17.93 -14.96
N ALA A 247 1.81 17.50 -15.66
CA ALA A 247 1.93 16.66 -16.85
C ALA A 247 2.83 17.30 -17.92
N ASP A 248 2.64 18.59 -18.19
CA ASP A 248 3.35 19.33 -19.25
C ASP A 248 4.84 19.47 -18.95
N LEU A 249 5.21 19.84 -17.73
CA LEU A 249 6.61 19.96 -17.31
C LEU A 249 7.32 18.60 -17.33
N CYS A 250 6.64 17.54 -16.85
CA CYS A 250 7.20 16.18 -16.92
C CYS A 250 7.40 15.72 -18.37
N HIS A 251 6.49 16.10 -19.27
CA HIS A 251 6.61 15.81 -20.69
C HIS A 251 7.80 16.55 -21.30
N ALA A 252 7.95 17.86 -21.04
CA ALA A 252 9.06 18.65 -21.55
C ALA A 252 10.43 18.10 -21.10
N ILE A 253 10.58 17.71 -19.82
CA ILE A 253 11.82 17.10 -19.31
C ILE A 253 12.09 15.76 -20.00
N SER A 254 11.05 14.96 -20.20
CA SER A 254 11.17 13.67 -20.88
C SER A 254 11.57 13.84 -22.35
N GLN A 255 11.00 14.82 -23.05
CA GLN A 255 11.34 15.13 -24.44
C GLN A 255 12.79 15.58 -24.57
N ARG A 256 13.26 16.51 -23.72
CA ARG A 256 14.65 16.97 -23.71
C ARG A 256 15.64 15.81 -23.56
N TYR A 257 15.33 14.83 -22.70
CA TYR A 257 16.15 13.63 -22.55
C TYR A 257 16.11 12.71 -23.79
N LEU A 258 14.94 12.55 -24.41
CA LEU A 258 14.81 11.75 -25.64
C LEU A 258 15.59 12.38 -26.81
N ASP A 259 15.50 13.70 -26.98
CA ASP A 259 16.23 14.43 -28.01
C ASP A 259 17.74 14.31 -27.80
N TYR A 260 18.21 14.46 -26.56
CA TYR A 260 19.62 14.24 -26.24
C TYR A 260 20.07 12.80 -26.52
N ARG A 261 19.27 11.80 -26.16
CA ARG A 261 19.57 10.39 -26.48
C ARG A 261 19.63 10.16 -27.98
N LYS A 262 18.74 10.77 -28.74
CA LYS A 262 18.72 10.69 -30.20
C LYS A 262 19.97 11.34 -30.79
N ALA A 263 20.35 12.53 -30.34
CA ALA A 263 21.58 13.20 -30.76
C ALA A 263 22.84 12.38 -30.42
N GLN A 264 22.94 11.85 -29.20
CA GLN A 264 24.04 10.95 -28.79
C GLN A 264 24.11 9.68 -29.64
N HIS A 265 22.97 9.10 -29.99
CA HIS A 265 22.92 7.93 -30.84
C HIS A 265 23.40 8.25 -32.25
N ASN A 266 22.87 9.33 -32.85
CA ASN A 266 23.28 9.80 -34.18
C ASN A 266 24.77 10.13 -34.25
N GLN A 267 25.31 10.80 -33.23
CA GLN A 267 26.75 11.10 -33.16
C GLN A 267 27.59 9.82 -33.13
N LYS A 268 27.17 8.80 -32.37
CA LYS A 268 27.87 7.51 -32.33
C LYS A 268 27.76 6.77 -33.67
N LEU A 269 26.60 6.82 -34.31
CA LEU A 269 26.40 6.26 -35.65
C LEU A 269 27.33 6.94 -36.66
N GLU A 270 27.42 8.27 -36.64
CA GLU A 270 28.28 9.03 -37.54
C GLU A 270 29.77 8.68 -37.35
N ILE A 271 30.23 8.60 -36.09
CA ILE A 271 31.59 8.15 -35.76
C ILE A 271 31.84 6.74 -36.30
N SER A 272 30.90 5.81 -36.12
CA SER A 272 31.03 4.43 -36.63
C SER A 272 30.99 4.36 -38.16
N CYS A 273 30.17 5.17 -38.83
CA CYS A 273 30.16 5.30 -40.28
C CYS A 273 31.52 5.81 -40.79
N GLU A 274 32.12 6.79 -40.11
CA GLU A 274 33.42 7.34 -40.49
C GLU A 274 34.55 6.33 -40.26
N GLU A 275 34.53 5.59 -39.14
CA GLU A 275 35.47 4.51 -38.86
C GLU A 275 35.40 3.43 -39.96
N VAL A 276 34.19 3.04 -40.38
CA VAL A 276 33.98 2.11 -41.50
C VAL A 276 34.57 2.64 -42.80
N ARG A 277 34.37 3.91 -43.13
CA ARG A 277 34.96 4.52 -44.34
C ARG A 277 36.47 4.45 -44.30
N GLN A 278 37.08 4.86 -43.19
CA GLN A 278 38.53 4.88 -43.02
C GLN A 278 39.15 3.48 -43.12
N VAL A 279 38.54 2.48 -42.47
CA VAL A 279 38.98 1.09 -42.53
C VAL A 279 38.81 0.53 -43.95
N ALA A 280 37.69 0.79 -44.61
CA ALA A 280 37.46 0.31 -45.97
C ALA A 280 38.47 0.88 -46.98
N PHE A 281 38.76 2.18 -46.92
CA PHE A 281 39.81 2.79 -47.76
C PHE A 281 41.20 2.25 -47.44
N ARG A 282 41.51 2.01 -46.16
CA ARG A 282 42.79 1.42 -45.74
C ARG A 282 42.97 0.00 -46.29
N LEU A 283 41.96 -0.86 -46.16
CA LEU A 283 42.00 -2.22 -46.69
C LEU A 283 42.18 -2.23 -48.21
N PHE A 284 41.46 -1.36 -48.91
CA PHE A 284 41.61 -1.22 -50.36
C PHE A 284 43.03 -0.78 -50.76
N SER A 285 43.63 0.18 -50.04
CA SER A 285 45.02 0.60 -50.29
C SER A 285 46.06 -0.51 -50.05
N GLN A 286 45.69 -1.55 -49.29
CA GLN A 286 46.52 -2.74 -49.05
C GLN A 286 46.24 -3.88 -50.05
N GLY A 287 45.40 -3.64 -51.06
CA GLY A 287 45.02 -4.63 -52.08
C GLY A 287 43.98 -5.65 -51.62
N ILE A 288 43.34 -5.43 -50.47
CA ILE A 288 42.31 -6.31 -49.91
C ILE A 288 40.92 -5.72 -50.23
N GLU A 289 40.02 -6.51 -50.79
CA GLU A 289 38.66 -6.04 -51.07
C GLU A 289 37.89 -5.76 -49.76
N PRO A 290 37.35 -4.54 -49.57
CA PRO A 290 36.64 -4.16 -48.36
C PRO A 290 35.23 -4.81 -48.29
N THR A 291 35.18 -6.09 -47.95
CA THR A 291 33.93 -6.81 -47.65
C THR A 291 33.46 -6.56 -46.22
N ARG A 292 32.16 -6.76 -45.96
CA ARG A 292 31.57 -6.56 -44.62
C ARG A 292 32.31 -7.33 -43.53
N SER A 293 32.68 -8.59 -43.80
CA SER A 293 33.39 -9.45 -42.86
C SER A 293 34.79 -8.91 -42.56
N GLU A 294 35.51 -8.46 -43.58
CA GLU A 294 36.87 -7.94 -43.41
C GLU A 294 36.88 -6.59 -42.69
N VAL A 295 35.99 -5.67 -43.05
CA VAL A 295 35.87 -4.38 -42.36
C VAL A 295 35.49 -4.58 -40.89
N ALA A 296 34.58 -5.51 -40.57
CA ALA A 296 34.17 -5.80 -39.20
C ALA A 296 35.30 -6.28 -38.29
N ARG A 297 36.37 -6.90 -38.83
CA ARG A 297 37.52 -7.36 -38.05
C ARG A 297 38.38 -6.22 -37.51
N PHE A 298 38.35 -5.06 -38.17
CA PHE A 298 39.17 -3.90 -37.84
C PHE A 298 38.39 -2.76 -37.18
N LEU A 299 37.10 -2.95 -36.91
CA LEU A 299 36.27 -1.98 -36.19
C LEU A 299 36.35 -2.17 -34.68
N SER A 300 36.35 -1.05 -33.95
CA SER A 300 36.28 -1.04 -32.49
C SER A 300 34.95 -1.63 -31.96
N LYS A 301 33.85 -1.48 -32.71
CA LYS A 301 32.51 -1.98 -32.31
C LYS A 301 31.74 -2.57 -33.50
N PRO A 302 31.93 -3.87 -33.82
CA PRO A 302 31.32 -4.50 -35.01
C PRO A 302 29.79 -4.62 -34.94
N ALA A 303 29.18 -4.49 -33.76
CA ALA A 303 27.73 -4.57 -33.58
C ALA A 303 26.94 -3.47 -34.32
N TYR A 304 27.57 -2.33 -34.63
CA TYR A 304 26.94 -1.22 -35.36
C TYR A 304 26.62 -1.55 -36.83
N PHE A 305 27.16 -2.64 -37.40
CA PHE A 305 26.74 -3.16 -38.71
C PHE A 305 25.30 -3.72 -38.73
N ARG A 306 24.57 -3.72 -37.61
CA ARG A 306 23.13 -3.99 -37.60
C ARG A 306 22.33 -2.76 -38.04
N GLU A 307 22.92 -1.57 -37.95
CA GLU A 307 22.29 -0.31 -38.30
C GLU A 307 22.43 -0.04 -39.80
N ARG A 308 21.33 0.36 -40.43
CA ARG A 308 21.25 0.51 -41.89
C ARG A 308 22.23 1.56 -42.43
N GLU A 309 22.46 2.63 -41.67
CA GLU A 309 23.32 3.74 -42.07
C GLU A 309 24.80 3.32 -42.18
N VAL A 310 25.26 2.46 -41.27
CA VAL A 310 26.64 1.96 -41.25
C VAL A 310 26.89 0.99 -42.40
N CYS A 311 25.91 0.14 -42.72
CA CYS A 311 25.96 -0.70 -43.92
C CYS A 311 25.98 0.14 -45.21
N ASN A 312 25.14 1.17 -45.29
CA ASN A 312 25.11 2.08 -46.43
C ASN A 312 26.45 2.83 -46.60
N ALA A 313 27.12 3.21 -45.50
CA ALA A 313 28.43 3.85 -45.57
C ALA A 313 29.49 2.94 -46.23
N LEU A 314 29.48 1.64 -45.94
CA LEU A 314 30.36 0.67 -46.60
C LEU A 314 30.02 0.51 -48.09
N LEU A 315 28.73 0.36 -48.42
CA LEU A 315 28.27 0.24 -49.82
C LEU A 315 28.67 1.47 -50.65
N GLN A 316 28.52 2.67 -50.09
CA GLN A 316 28.94 3.91 -50.76
C GLN A 316 30.44 3.94 -51.06
N VAL A 317 31.27 3.42 -50.16
CA VAL A 317 32.71 3.32 -50.39
C VAL A 317 33.02 2.30 -51.48
N ARG A 318 32.38 1.13 -51.45
CA ARG A 318 32.55 0.09 -52.49
C ARG A 318 32.13 0.58 -53.88
N TYR A 319 31.02 1.31 -53.97
CA TYR A 319 30.58 1.96 -55.22
C TYR A 319 31.61 2.97 -55.73
N ARG A 320 32.13 3.85 -54.86
CA ARG A 320 33.17 4.83 -55.23
C ARG A 320 34.48 4.19 -55.68
N LEU A 321 34.78 2.99 -55.19
CA LEU A 321 35.96 2.22 -55.56
C LEU A 321 35.73 1.31 -56.79
N GLY A 322 34.53 1.35 -57.40
CA GLY A 322 34.19 0.56 -58.58
C GLY A 322 33.99 -0.94 -58.33
N LEU A 323 33.74 -1.34 -57.08
CA LEU A 323 33.62 -2.75 -56.67
C LEU A 323 32.18 -3.27 -56.69
N GLU A 324 31.19 -2.40 -56.82
CA GLU A 324 29.77 -2.74 -56.96
C GLU A 324 29.12 -1.82 -58.02
N MET A 325 28.35 -2.39 -58.97
CA MET A 325 27.46 -1.64 -59.88
C MET A 325 26.06 -1.52 -59.27
#